data_AF-A0A0G1TWP8-F1
#
_entry.id   AF-A0A0G1TWP8-F1
#
_cell.length_a   1.000
_cell.length_b   1.000
_cell.length_c   1.000
_cell.angle_alpha   90.00
_cell.angle_beta   90.00
_cell.angle_gamma   90.00
#
_symmetry.space_group_name_H-M   'P 1'
#
loop_
_entity.id
_entity.type
_entity.pdbx_description
1 polymer ?
#
loop_
_entity_poly.entity_id
_entity_poly.type
_entity_poly.pdbx_seq_one_letter_code
_entity_poly.pdbx_strand_id
1 'polypeptide(L)'
;MPAQLFLLIPFLFVEIGDVVRMIFRLIFSYLIITYNVTTANANKLAQAITHWMKNKKIQKRQRGRPKKSLFVRLPARLVTRHSFLVKRIKAYAKYVRIQMSKVSLPALKLPKFRLPKLPRVVLPRVKLPTVTVPRLRLPASKSTVIFPQPPALTMSDQIKSFITGVAVTLLFLLLPYNAYQWLKALPNPQLLTKRDLEVTTKIYDRNGALLYEIYADQNRTPIPLAEIPETVKEATIAIEDRDFYRHSGFSIRGMLRAAREIAFNNRIQGGSTITQQLIKSALLNPEVKLSRKIKEIILAFWAERLYSKNQILEMYLSQVPYGGTAWGVETAAQTYFGKSIKNVTLAEAALLAGLPAAPSEYSPFGSHPEKAFERQAEVLRRMVEDRYITAEEAKAALAEQLTFAAPRIAIRAPHFVMYVKGILERRYGARLVERGGLRIITSLDASIQDKTEDIVRSHIEALRYLRVGNGAAVVTDPKTGEILAMVGSKDYFNLTDDGNPHTREPSICAGQL
;
A
#
# COMPACT_ATOMS: atom_id res chain seq x y z
N MET A 1 5.46 -12.11 -48.93
CA MET A 1 5.66 -13.39 -48.20
C MET A 1 4.67 -14.40 -48.78
N PRO A 2 5.09 -15.63 -49.13
CA PRO A 2 4.24 -16.51 -49.94
C PRO A 2 3.15 -17.17 -49.10
N ALA A 3 1.98 -17.36 -49.72
CA ALA A 3 0.74 -17.90 -49.15
C ALA A 3 0.88 -19.32 -48.52
N GLN A 4 2.01 -19.99 -48.71
CA GLN A 4 2.32 -21.30 -48.10
C GLN A 4 2.53 -21.22 -46.58
N LEU A 5 2.86 -20.05 -46.02
CA LEU A 5 3.01 -19.89 -44.56
C LEU A 5 1.66 -19.94 -43.81
N PHE A 6 0.56 -19.53 -44.45
CA PHE A 6 -0.76 -19.45 -43.81
C PHE A 6 -1.43 -20.81 -43.60
N LEU A 7 -1.07 -21.83 -44.38
CA LEU A 7 -1.59 -23.20 -44.22
C LEU A 7 -0.82 -24.02 -43.17
N LEU A 8 0.39 -23.59 -42.78
CA LEU A 8 1.19 -24.26 -41.75
C LEU A 8 0.85 -23.81 -40.32
N ILE A 9 0.31 -22.58 -40.16
CA ILE A 9 -0.03 -22.01 -38.85
C ILE A 9 -1.13 -22.82 -38.12
N PRO A 10 -2.22 -23.28 -38.76
CA PRO A 10 -3.23 -24.12 -38.10
C PRO A 10 -2.66 -25.48 -37.65
N PHE A 11 -1.80 -26.09 -38.47
CA PHE A 11 -1.16 -27.37 -38.17
C PHE A 11 -0.19 -27.23 -36.98
N LEU A 12 0.58 -26.15 -36.95
CA LEU A 12 1.47 -25.83 -35.83
C LEU A 12 0.69 -25.56 -34.53
N PHE A 13 -0.46 -24.88 -34.61
CA PHE A 13 -1.33 -24.60 -33.46
C PHE A 13 -2.04 -25.85 -32.92
N VAL A 14 -2.44 -26.79 -33.78
CA VAL A 14 -3.01 -28.08 -33.37
C VAL A 14 -1.95 -28.94 -32.67
N GLU A 15 -0.74 -29.05 -33.22
CA GLU A 15 0.34 -29.82 -32.58
C GLU A 15 0.81 -29.19 -31.26
N ILE A 16 0.96 -27.86 -31.19
CA ILE A 16 1.31 -27.15 -29.94
C ILE A 16 0.18 -27.30 -28.91
N GLY A 17 -1.09 -27.22 -29.34
CA GLY A 17 -2.26 -27.41 -28.49
C GLY A 17 -2.32 -28.81 -27.86
N ASP A 18 -2.01 -29.85 -28.61
CA ASP A 18 -1.96 -31.22 -28.10
C ASP A 18 -0.78 -31.45 -27.15
N VAL A 19 0.38 -30.84 -27.42
CA VAL A 19 1.54 -30.86 -26.52
C VAL A 19 1.23 -30.16 -25.20
N VAL A 20 0.63 -28.97 -25.23
CA VAL A 20 0.26 -28.23 -24.01
C VAL A 20 -0.80 -28.98 -23.21
N ARG A 21 -1.83 -29.53 -23.87
CA ARG A 21 -2.90 -30.30 -23.21
C ARG A 21 -2.37 -31.58 -22.57
N MET A 22 -1.41 -32.24 -23.21
CA MET A 22 -0.77 -33.45 -22.68
C MET A 22 0.19 -33.13 -21.52
N ILE A 23 0.96 -32.03 -21.59
CA ILE A 23 1.79 -31.56 -20.47
C ILE A 23 0.90 -31.24 -19.26
N PHE A 24 -0.23 -30.56 -19.48
CA PHE A 24 -1.19 -30.26 -18.41
C PHE A 24 -1.77 -31.56 -17.80
N ARG A 25 -2.15 -32.54 -18.62
CA ARG A 25 -2.61 -33.87 -18.14
C ARG A 25 -1.53 -34.64 -17.39
N LEU A 26 -0.27 -34.52 -17.77
CA LEU A 26 0.87 -35.15 -17.08
C LEU A 26 1.18 -34.48 -15.74
N ILE A 27 1.19 -33.14 -15.69
CA ILE A 27 1.36 -32.37 -14.46
C ILE A 27 0.20 -32.63 -13.50
N PHE A 28 -1.04 -32.62 -14.01
CA PHE A 28 -2.23 -32.86 -13.20
C PHE A 28 -2.32 -34.32 -12.72
N SER A 29 -1.96 -35.30 -13.57
CA SER A 29 -1.85 -36.70 -13.14
C SER A 29 -0.73 -36.89 -12.11
N TYR A 30 0.41 -36.21 -12.27
CA TYR A 30 1.49 -36.24 -11.30
C TYR A 30 1.05 -35.65 -9.96
N LEU A 31 0.37 -34.49 -9.98
CA LEU A 31 -0.20 -33.84 -8.79
C LEU A 31 -1.23 -34.73 -8.08
N ILE A 32 -2.15 -35.36 -8.82
CA ILE A 32 -3.13 -36.31 -8.26
C ILE A 32 -2.44 -37.53 -7.66
N ILE A 33 -1.42 -38.07 -8.33
CA ILE A 33 -0.65 -39.21 -7.82
C ILE A 33 0.11 -38.81 -6.55
N THR A 34 0.77 -37.65 -6.53
CA THR A 34 1.46 -37.17 -5.32
C THR A 34 0.48 -36.90 -4.20
N TYR A 35 -0.67 -36.27 -4.46
CA TYR A 35 -1.72 -36.03 -3.48
C TYR A 35 -2.23 -37.34 -2.87
N ASN A 36 -2.59 -38.31 -3.72
CA ASN A 36 -3.06 -39.63 -3.28
C ASN A 36 -2.00 -40.44 -2.52
N VAL A 37 -0.72 -40.31 -2.89
CA VAL A 37 0.38 -40.93 -2.16
C VAL A 37 0.59 -40.26 -0.80
N THR A 38 0.52 -38.93 -0.73
CA THR A 38 0.65 -38.18 0.52
C THR A 38 -0.52 -38.43 1.46
N THR A 39 -1.76 -38.49 0.97
CA THR A 39 -2.95 -38.78 1.79
C THR A 39 -3.01 -40.24 2.22
N ALA A 40 -2.62 -41.19 1.36
CA ALA A 40 -2.50 -42.59 1.74
C ALA A 40 -1.41 -42.83 2.80
N ASN A 41 -0.29 -42.10 2.71
CA ASN A 41 0.76 -42.15 3.72
C ASN A 41 0.34 -41.47 5.03
N ALA A 42 -0.37 -40.34 4.96
CA ALA A 42 -0.94 -39.67 6.12
C ALA A 42 -1.98 -40.53 6.85
N ASN A 43 -2.86 -41.22 6.11
CA ASN A 43 -3.86 -42.13 6.68
C ASN A 43 -3.21 -43.38 7.31
N LYS A 44 -2.15 -43.92 6.71
CA LYS A 44 -1.37 -45.01 7.32
C LYS A 44 -0.60 -44.56 8.55
N LEU A 45 -0.07 -43.35 8.56
CA LEU A 45 0.58 -42.75 9.72
C LEU A 45 -0.45 -42.52 10.84
N ALA A 46 -1.63 -42.01 10.52
CA ALA A 46 -2.74 -41.84 11.47
C ALA A 46 -3.19 -43.19 12.05
N GLN A 47 -3.36 -44.24 11.23
CA GLN A 47 -3.68 -45.59 11.69
C GLN A 47 -2.56 -46.18 12.56
N ALA A 48 -1.29 -45.99 12.20
CA ALA A 48 -0.15 -46.44 12.99
C ALA A 48 -0.05 -45.70 14.34
N ILE A 49 -0.33 -44.40 14.36
CA ILE A 49 -0.40 -43.59 15.58
C ILE A 49 -1.58 -44.02 16.45
N THR A 50 -2.75 -44.30 15.85
CA THR A 50 -3.94 -44.76 16.58
C THR A 50 -3.72 -46.16 17.16
N HIS A 51 -3.09 -47.06 16.41
CA HIS A 51 -2.69 -48.39 16.87
C HIS A 51 -1.60 -48.31 17.96
N TRP A 52 -0.63 -47.41 17.84
CA TRP A 52 0.38 -47.15 18.86
C TRP A 52 -0.25 -46.59 20.14
N MET A 53 -1.19 -45.65 20.06
CA MET A 53 -1.93 -45.13 21.21
C MET A 53 -2.78 -46.21 21.90
N LYS A 54 -3.42 -47.10 21.12
CA LYS A 54 -4.19 -48.25 21.65
C LYS A 54 -3.27 -49.25 22.36
N ASN A 55 -2.12 -49.59 21.76
CA ASN A 55 -1.12 -50.47 22.37
C ASN A 55 -0.41 -49.84 23.57
N LYS A 56 -0.26 -48.52 23.63
CA LYS A 56 0.31 -47.82 24.79
C LYS A 56 -0.65 -47.82 25.99
N LYS A 57 -1.97 -47.80 25.75
CA LYS A 57 -3.00 -48.05 26.79
C LYS A 57 -2.95 -49.49 27.32
N ILE A 58 -2.64 -50.46 26.45
CA ILE A 58 -2.50 -51.88 26.83
C ILE A 58 -1.15 -52.14 27.55
N GLN A 59 -0.08 -51.44 27.17
CA GLN A 59 1.26 -51.58 27.78
C GLN A 59 1.42 -51.00 29.19
N LYS A 60 0.44 -50.26 29.73
CA LYS A 60 0.44 -49.92 31.17
C LYS A 60 0.19 -51.13 32.08
N ARG A 61 -0.12 -52.32 31.56
CA ARG A 61 -0.37 -53.54 32.34
C ARG A 61 0.71 -54.62 32.30
N GLN A 62 1.75 -54.52 31.46
CA GLN A 62 2.84 -55.51 31.46
C GLN A 62 4.19 -54.84 31.26
N ARG A 63 5.01 -54.80 32.33
CA ARG A 63 6.42 -54.43 32.29
C ARG A 63 7.23 -55.62 31.77
N GLY A 64 8.02 -55.42 30.71
CA GLY A 64 9.06 -56.39 30.30
C GLY A 64 9.57 -56.27 28.85
N ARG A 65 10.66 -55.51 28.67
CA ARG A 65 11.63 -55.46 27.55
C ARG A 65 11.24 -54.79 26.20
N PRO A 66 12.20 -54.10 25.51
CA PRO A 66 11.90 -53.25 24.34
C PRO A 66 12.30 -53.83 22.96
N LYS A 67 11.61 -53.27 21.94
CA LYS A 67 11.95 -53.04 20.51
C LYS A 67 11.86 -54.19 19.47
N LYS A 68 10.86 -54.05 18.59
CA LYS A 68 10.98 -54.33 17.14
C LYS A 68 10.53 -53.09 16.36
N SER A 69 11.35 -52.65 15.41
CA SER A 69 11.13 -51.50 14.53
C SER A 69 9.97 -51.76 13.55
N LEU A 70 9.09 -50.76 13.41
CA LEU A 70 7.94 -50.76 12.51
C LEU A 70 8.42 -50.56 11.06
N PHE A 71 8.62 -51.64 10.30
CA PHE A 71 8.86 -51.54 8.85
C PHE A 71 7.54 -51.33 8.11
N VAL A 72 7.34 -50.15 7.53
CA VAL A 72 6.24 -49.89 6.60
C VAL A 72 6.60 -50.47 5.23
N ARG A 73 6.02 -51.62 4.87
CA ARG A 73 6.12 -52.17 3.50
C ARG A 73 5.24 -51.33 2.55
N LEU A 74 5.85 -50.65 1.59
CA LEU A 74 5.16 -50.07 0.44
C LEU A 74 4.65 -51.19 -0.47
N PRO A 75 3.39 -51.15 -0.95
CA PRO A 75 2.85 -52.21 -1.80
C PRO A 75 3.51 -52.16 -3.20
N ALA A 76 3.91 -53.32 -3.72
CA ALA A 76 4.62 -53.48 -5.00
C ALA A 76 3.89 -52.84 -6.21
N ARG A 77 2.57 -52.62 -6.12
CA ARG A 77 1.74 -51.94 -7.14
C ARG A 77 2.09 -50.45 -7.36
N LEU A 78 2.66 -49.77 -6.35
CA LEU A 78 3.04 -48.35 -6.45
C LEU A 78 4.38 -48.18 -7.21
N VAL A 79 5.32 -49.10 -7.00
CA VAL A 79 6.63 -49.10 -7.67
C VAL A 79 6.50 -49.48 -9.15
N THR A 80 5.59 -50.41 -9.49
CA THR A 80 5.33 -50.79 -10.89
C THR A 80 4.63 -49.70 -11.70
N ARG A 81 3.75 -48.87 -11.10
CA ARG A 81 3.15 -47.72 -11.80
C ARG A 81 4.19 -46.63 -12.13
N HIS A 82 5.17 -46.42 -11.26
CA HIS A 82 6.25 -45.46 -11.50
C HIS A 82 7.19 -45.92 -12.63
N SER A 83 7.53 -47.21 -12.67
CA SER A 83 8.36 -47.77 -13.76
C SER A 83 7.64 -47.77 -15.12
N PHE A 84 6.31 -47.94 -15.12
CA PHE A 84 5.48 -47.86 -16.33
C PHE A 84 5.41 -46.43 -16.89
N LEU A 85 5.30 -45.42 -16.02
CA LEU A 85 5.29 -44.01 -16.39
C LEU A 85 6.63 -43.57 -17.00
N VAL A 86 7.75 -43.97 -16.38
CA VAL A 86 9.11 -43.69 -16.89
C VAL A 86 9.34 -44.33 -18.26
N LYS A 87 8.83 -45.55 -18.49
CA LYS A 87 8.89 -46.21 -19.80
C LYS A 87 8.10 -45.45 -20.88
N ARG A 88 6.90 -44.95 -20.56
CA ARG A 88 6.09 -44.14 -21.50
C ARG A 88 6.75 -42.79 -21.81
N ILE A 89 7.35 -42.14 -20.81
CA ILE A 89 8.11 -40.89 -21.00
C ILE A 89 9.31 -41.12 -21.92
N LYS A 90 10.09 -42.19 -21.71
CA LYS A 90 11.24 -42.53 -22.58
C LYS A 90 10.82 -42.89 -24.01
N ALA A 91 9.74 -43.64 -24.19
CA ALA A 91 9.22 -43.99 -25.51
C ALA A 91 8.70 -42.74 -26.26
N TYR A 92 8.06 -41.82 -25.54
CA TYR A 92 7.58 -40.57 -26.14
C TYR A 92 8.70 -39.59 -26.48
N ALA A 93 9.73 -39.46 -25.62
CA ALA A 93 10.93 -38.70 -25.95
C ALA A 93 11.60 -39.21 -27.25
N LYS A 94 11.52 -40.52 -27.51
CA LYS A 94 11.96 -41.12 -28.77
C LYS A 94 11.05 -40.74 -29.95
N TYR A 95 9.73 -40.77 -29.78
CA TYR A 95 8.76 -40.35 -30.81
C TYR A 95 8.89 -38.87 -31.19
N VAL A 96 8.97 -37.97 -30.20
CA VAL A 96 9.16 -36.52 -30.42
C VAL A 96 10.49 -36.25 -31.11
N ARG A 97 11.58 -36.94 -30.72
CA ARG A 97 12.87 -36.81 -31.39
C ARG A 97 12.81 -37.23 -32.86
N ILE A 98 12.03 -38.25 -33.20
CA ILE A 98 11.80 -38.70 -34.59
C ILE A 98 10.98 -37.65 -35.36
N GLN A 99 9.93 -37.09 -34.77
CA GLN A 99 9.13 -36.06 -35.45
C GLN A 99 9.88 -34.73 -35.61
N MET A 100 10.61 -34.29 -34.59
CA MET A 100 11.46 -33.09 -34.63
C MET A 100 12.63 -33.23 -35.62
N SER A 101 13.10 -34.45 -35.91
CA SER A 101 14.12 -34.67 -36.95
C SER A 101 13.63 -34.48 -38.39
N LYS A 102 12.30 -34.43 -38.60
CA LYS A 102 11.67 -34.12 -39.89
C LYS A 102 11.41 -32.63 -40.09
N VAL A 103 11.61 -31.81 -39.06
CA VAL A 103 11.41 -30.36 -39.10
C VAL A 103 12.78 -29.68 -39.27
N SER A 104 13.11 -29.27 -40.49
CA SER A 104 14.33 -28.51 -40.78
C SER A 104 14.15 -27.03 -40.40
N LEU A 105 14.64 -26.63 -39.23
CA LEU A 105 14.74 -25.22 -38.82
C LEU A 105 16.09 -24.63 -39.27
N PRO A 106 16.14 -23.36 -39.74
CA PRO A 106 17.41 -22.69 -40.04
C PRO A 106 18.23 -22.48 -38.75
N ALA A 107 19.55 -22.66 -38.85
CA ALA A 107 20.45 -22.69 -37.71
C ALA A 107 20.58 -21.32 -37.03
N LEU A 108 19.97 -21.16 -35.85
CA LEU A 108 20.18 -19.99 -34.99
C LEU A 108 21.56 -20.10 -34.31
N LYS A 109 22.49 -19.18 -34.61
CA LYS A 109 23.77 -19.06 -33.90
C LYS A 109 23.55 -18.37 -32.55
N LEU A 110 23.52 -19.13 -31.46
CA LEU A 110 23.51 -18.59 -30.10
C LEU A 110 24.94 -18.31 -29.58
N PRO A 111 25.15 -17.24 -28.79
CA PRO A 111 26.45 -16.95 -28.17
C PRO A 111 26.84 -17.99 -27.12
N LYS A 112 28.13 -18.37 -27.09
CA LYS A 112 28.68 -19.37 -26.16
C LYS A 112 28.84 -18.79 -24.75
N PHE A 113 27.90 -19.10 -23.85
CA PHE A 113 28.08 -18.85 -22.41
C PHE A 113 29.06 -19.85 -21.80
N ARG A 114 30.15 -19.37 -21.17
CA ARG A 114 31.05 -20.19 -20.34
C ARG A 114 30.51 -20.22 -18.91
N LEU A 115 30.08 -21.37 -18.43
CA LEU A 115 29.71 -21.58 -17.02
C LEU A 115 30.97 -21.63 -16.13
N PRO A 116 30.95 -21.06 -14.91
CA PRO A 116 32.05 -21.18 -13.96
C PRO A 116 32.20 -22.63 -13.47
N LYS A 117 33.45 -23.10 -13.33
CA LYS A 117 33.77 -24.44 -12.83
C LYS A 117 33.53 -24.50 -11.32
N LEU A 118 32.56 -25.31 -10.89
CA LEU A 118 32.33 -25.58 -9.47
C LEU A 118 33.49 -26.41 -8.89
N PRO A 119 33.90 -26.17 -7.64
CA PRO A 119 34.96 -26.95 -6.98
C PRO A 119 34.52 -28.41 -6.76
N ARG A 120 35.45 -29.34 -7.00
CA ARG A 120 35.22 -30.78 -6.82
C ARG A 120 35.16 -31.12 -5.33
N VAL A 121 33.99 -31.51 -4.84
CA VAL A 121 33.83 -32.13 -3.52
C VAL A 121 34.27 -33.59 -3.60
N VAL A 122 35.33 -33.95 -2.89
CA VAL A 122 35.78 -35.35 -2.75
C VAL A 122 35.11 -35.95 -1.52
N LEU A 123 34.16 -36.87 -1.72
CA LEU A 123 33.52 -37.60 -0.63
C LEU A 123 34.41 -38.78 -0.19
N PRO A 124 34.51 -39.07 1.13
CA PRO A 124 35.27 -40.21 1.62
C PRO A 124 34.62 -41.53 1.17
N ARG A 125 35.46 -42.48 0.71
CA ARG A 125 35.01 -43.80 0.26
C ARG A 125 34.70 -44.69 1.47
N VAL A 126 33.41 -44.84 1.79
CA VAL A 126 32.93 -45.85 2.74
C VAL A 126 32.75 -47.18 1.99
N LYS A 127 33.43 -48.24 2.43
CA LYS A 127 33.18 -49.60 1.93
C LYS A 127 31.85 -50.10 2.51
N LEU A 128 30.81 -50.17 1.67
CA LEU A 128 29.55 -50.79 2.05
C LEU A 128 29.71 -52.32 2.11
N PRO A 129 29.08 -53.01 3.09
CA PRO A 129 29.10 -54.46 3.14
C PRO A 129 28.41 -55.05 1.91
N THR A 130 29.05 -56.04 1.31
CA THR A 130 28.51 -56.79 0.16
C THR A 130 27.37 -57.68 0.61
N VAL A 131 26.14 -57.21 0.38
CA VAL A 131 24.93 -58.01 0.56
C VAL A 131 24.70 -58.84 -0.71
N THR A 132 24.89 -60.14 -0.63
CA THR A 132 24.57 -61.08 -1.71
C THR A 132 23.06 -61.24 -1.78
N VAL A 133 22.41 -60.49 -2.68
CA VAL A 133 20.98 -60.63 -2.93
C VAL A 133 20.75 -61.90 -3.75
N PRO A 134 19.92 -62.87 -3.31
CA PRO A 134 19.62 -64.04 -4.14
C PRO A 134 18.98 -63.58 -5.45
N ARG A 135 19.44 -64.14 -6.57
CA ARG A 135 18.88 -63.86 -7.90
C ARG A 135 17.44 -64.36 -7.95
N LEU A 136 16.48 -63.47 -7.70
CA LEU A 136 15.08 -63.72 -8.01
C LEU A 136 14.93 -63.80 -9.54
N ARG A 137 14.85 -65.02 -10.08
CA ARG A 137 14.41 -65.24 -11.46
C ARG A 137 12.90 -65.00 -11.51
N LEU A 138 12.49 -63.78 -11.82
CA LEU A 138 11.11 -63.51 -12.21
C LEU A 138 10.84 -64.29 -13.51
N PRO A 139 9.74 -65.05 -13.60
CA PRO A 139 9.38 -65.72 -14.84
C PRO A 139 9.29 -64.66 -15.94
N ALA A 140 9.87 -64.96 -17.11
CA ALA A 140 9.77 -64.11 -18.29
C ALA A 140 8.31 -64.10 -18.77
N SER A 141 7.49 -63.25 -18.15
CA SER A 141 6.18 -62.93 -18.67
C SER A 141 6.40 -62.14 -19.95
N LYS A 142 6.21 -62.80 -21.10
CA LYS A 142 5.98 -62.15 -22.40
C LYS A 142 4.63 -61.41 -22.31
N SER A 143 4.56 -60.39 -21.47
CA SER A 143 3.47 -59.42 -21.53
C SER A 143 3.77 -58.54 -22.73
N THR A 144 3.24 -58.96 -23.88
CA THR A 144 3.13 -58.08 -25.03
C THR A 144 2.27 -56.92 -24.57
N VAL A 145 2.88 -55.76 -24.33
CA VAL A 145 2.14 -54.54 -24.00
C VAL A 145 1.44 -54.12 -25.29
N ILE A 146 0.22 -54.64 -25.49
CA ILE A 146 -0.68 -54.15 -26.53
C ILE A 146 -1.09 -52.75 -26.08
N PHE A 147 -0.53 -51.73 -26.71
CA PHE A 147 -1.07 -50.39 -26.59
C PHE A 147 -2.37 -50.38 -27.40
N PRO A 148 -3.56 -50.28 -26.79
CA PRO A 148 -4.76 -50.06 -27.58
C PRO A 148 -4.54 -48.80 -28.40
N GLN A 149 -4.75 -48.88 -29.71
CA GLN A 149 -4.79 -47.68 -30.52
C GLN A 149 -5.90 -46.79 -29.95
N PRO A 150 -5.62 -45.50 -29.68
CA PRO A 150 -6.68 -44.60 -29.22
C PRO A 150 -7.81 -44.64 -30.26
N PRO A 151 -9.09 -44.70 -29.84
CA PRO A 151 -10.20 -44.69 -30.76
C PRO A 151 -10.08 -43.48 -31.68
N ALA A 152 -10.37 -43.66 -32.98
CA ALA A 152 -10.37 -42.56 -33.93
C ALA A 152 -11.33 -41.48 -33.41
N LEU A 153 -10.80 -40.27 -33.20
CA LEU A 153 -11.61 -39.14 -32.74
C LEU A 153 -12.69 -38.84 -33.77
N THR A 154 -13.93 -38.70 -33.34
CA THR A 154 -15.00 -38.28 -34.24
C THR A 154 -14.72 -36.85 -34.75
N MET A 155 -15.26 -36.49 -35.92
CA MET A 155 -15.20 -35.10 -36.43
C MET A 155 -15.65 -34.08 -35.38
N SER A 156 -16.65 -34.43 -34.56
CA SER A 156 -17.13 -33.58 -33.46
C SER A 156 -16.09 -33.38 -32.36
N ASP A 157 -15.31 -34.41 -32.02
CA ASP A 157 -14.26 -34.35 -31.01
C ASP A 157 -13.04 -33.57 -31.51
N GLN A 158 -12.74 -33.67 -32.81
CA GLN A 158 -11.70 -32.88 -33.47
C GLN A 158 -12.07 -31.38 -33.46
N ILE A 159 -13.33 -31.03 -33.75
CA ILE A 159 -13.80 -29.64 -33.69
C ILE A 159 -13.80 -29.11 -32.24
N LYS A 160 -14.31 -29.88 -31.27
CA LYS A 160 -14.29 -29.49 -29.84
C LYS A 160 -12.88 -29.29 -29.32
N SER A 161 -11.96 -30.18 -29.70
CA SER A 161 -10.54 -30.07 -29.31
C SER A 161 -9.85 -28.89 -29.99
N PHE A 162 -10.17 -28.58 -31.24
CA PHE A 162 -9.68 -27.38 -31.92
C PHE A 162 -10.16 -26.10 -31.22
N ILE A 163 -11.47 -25.97 -30.97
CA ILE A 163 -12.07 -24.83 -30.26
C ILE A 163 -11.46 -24.66 -28.87
N THR A 164 -11.30 -25.75 -28.11
CA THR A 164 -10.66 -25.72 -26.79
C THR A 164 -9.20 -25.27 -26.89
N GLY A 165 -8.47 -25.73 -27.90
CA GLY A 165 -7.08 -25.31 -28.15
C GLY A 165 -6.98 -23.82 -28.45
N VAL A 166 -7.86 -23.30 -29.31
CA VAL A 166 -7.94 -21.87 -29.63
C VAL A 166 -8.29 -21.06 -28.39
N ALA A 167 -9.29 -21.47 -27.61
CA ALA A 167 -9.69 -20.78 -26.38
C ALA A 167 -8.56 -20.73 -25.34
N VAL A 168 -7.85 -21.84 -25.12
CA VAL A 168 -6.70 -21.89 -24.20
C VAL A 168 -5.56 -21.02 -24.71
N THR A 169 -5.31 -20.99 -26.02
CA THR A 169 -4.24 -20.17 -26.59
C THR A 169 -4.57 -18.69 -26.51
N LEU A 170 -5.81 -18.30 -26.83
CA LEU A 170 -6.30 -16.94 -26.64
C LEU A 170 -6.21 -16.54 -25.17
N LEU A 171 -6.61 -17.40 -24.24
CA LEU A 171 -6.47 -17.14 -22.79
C LEU A 171 -5.00 -16.91 -22.40
N PHE A 172 -4.09 -17.74 -22.90
CA PHE A 172 -2.66 -17.66 -22.59
C PHE A 172 -1.97 -16.42 -23.21
N LEU A 173 -2.51 -15.87 -24.31
CA LEU A 173 -2.01 -14.63 -24.91
C LEU A 173 -2.68 -13.39 -24.31
N LEU A 174 -4.00 -13.42 -24.14
CA LEU A 174 -4.79 -12.29 -23.67
C LEU A 174 -4.56 -12.01 -22.18
N LEU A 175 -4.41 -13.02 -21.32
CA LEU A 175 -4.14 -12.79 -19.89
C LEU A 175 -2.84 -11.99 -19.65
N PRO A 176 -1.66 -12.42 -20.15
CA PRO A 176 -0.43 -11.67 -19.93
C PRO A 176 -0.46 -10.31 -20.65
N TYR A 177 -1.10 -10.20 -21.83
CA TYR A 177 -1.26 -8.91 -22.50
C TYR A 177 -2.10 -7.93 -21.68
N ASN A 178 -3.26 -8.36 -21.17
CA ASN A 178 -4.10 -7.54 -20.31
C ASN A 178 -3.40 -7.21 -18.99
N ALA A 179 -2.67 -8.16 -18.40
CA ALA A 179 -1.87 -7.93 -17.19
C ALA A 179 -0.75 -6.90 -17.44
N TYR A 180 -0.08 -6.98 -18.60
CA TYR A 180 0.95 -6.02 -19.00
C TYR A 180 0.36 -4.61 -19.19
N GLN A 181 -0.76 -4.48 -19.90
CA GLN A 181 -1.42 -3.20 -20.08
C GLN A 181 -1.89 -2.60 -18.75
N TRP A 182 -2.43 -3.45 -17.87
CA TRP A 182 -2.84 -3.05 -16.52
C TRP A 182 -1.66 -2.60 -15.65
N LEU A 183 -0.51 -3.29 -15.75
CA LEU A 183 0.72 -2.94 -15.05
C LEU A 183 1.31 -1.63 -15.59
N LYS A 184 1.28 -1.43 -16.91
CA LYS A 184 1.75 -0.20 -17.57
C LYS A 184 0.88 1.02 -17.19
N ALA A 185 -0.39 0.80 -16.87
CA ALA A 185 -1.31 1.84 -16.41
C ALA A 185 -1.11 2.22 -14.92
N LEU A 186 -0.20 1.59 -14.18
CA LEU A 186 0.10 1.98 -12.81
C LEU A 186 0.88 3.30 -12.77
N PRO A 187 0.57 4.18 -11.80
CA PRO A 187 1.34 5.40 -11.60
C PRO A 187 2.79 5.08 -11.20
N ASN A 188 3.74 5.90 -11.64
CA ASN A 188 5.14 5.75 -11.26
C ASN A 188 5.32 6.21 -9.79
N PRO A 189 5.86 5.38 -8.87
CA PRO A 189 6.10 5.79 -7.49
C PRO A 189 7.10 6.95 -7.31
N GLN A 190 7.88 7.28 -8.35
CA GLN A 190 8.67 8.52 -8.35
C GLN A 190 7.82 9.79 -8.20
N LEU A 191 6.52 9.71 -8.51
CA LEU A 191 5.58 10.81 -8.31
C LEU A 191 5.35 11.13 -6.82
N LEU A 192 5.74 10.27 -5.88
CA LEU A 192 5.68 10.59 -4.45
C LEU A 192 6.55 11.78 -4.05
N THR A 193 7.64 12.03 -4.79
CA THR A 193 8.54 13.18 -4.59
C THR A 193 8.47 14.20 -5.72
N LYS A 194 8.11 13.78 -6.94
CA LYS A 194 8.09 14.64 -8.14
C LYS A 194 6.76 15.34 -8.42
N ARG A 195 5.68 15.03 -7.69
CA ARG A 195 4.43 15.76 -7.88
C ARG A 195 4.62 17.20 -7.42
N ASP A 196 3.97 18.12 -8.12
CA ASP A 196 3.49 19.37 -7.52
C ASP A 196 2.50 18.96 -6.42
N LEU A 197 3.01 18.55 -5.26
CA LEU A 197 2.18 18.36 -4.09
C LEU A 197 1.49 19.70 -3.87
N GLU A 198 0.17 19.67 -3.77
CA GLU A 198 -0.57 20.87 -3.40
C GLU A 198 -0.10 21.26 -2.00
N VAL A 199 0.74 22.30 -1.93
CA VAL A 199 1.31 22.84 -0.70
C VAL A 199 0.61 24.16 -0.43
N THR A 200 0.29 24.38 0.84
CA THR A 200 -0.37 25.61 1.28
C THR A 200 0.53 26.80 1.06
N THR A 201 0.01 27.81 0.38
CA THR A 201 0.63 29.11 0.28
C THR A 201 0.37 29.89 1.57
N LYS A 202 1.42 30.44 2.18
CA LYS A 202 1.33 31.16 3.46
C LYS A 202 1.71 32.63 3.28
N ILE A 203 0.84 33.52 3.76
CA ILE A 203 1.04 34.97 3.77
C ILE A 203 1.45 35.38 5.18
N TYR A 204 2.57 36.09 5.29
CA TYR A 204 3.14 36.59 6.53
C TYR A 204 3.19 38.11 6.54
N ASP A 205 3.11 38.68 7.75
CA ASP A 205 3.46 40.07 8.00
C ASP A 205 4.97 40.29 7.84
N ARG A 206 5.42 41.54 7.96
CA ARG A 206 6.83 41.91 7.83
C ARG A 206 7.74 41.31 8.90
N ASN A 207 7.17 40.88 10.03
CA ASN A 207 7.86 40.32 11.18
C ASN A 207 7.79 38.77 11.21
N GLY A 208 7.16 38.13 10.23
CA GLY A 208 7.01 36.68 10.14
C GLY A 208 5.79 36.09 10.86
N ALA A 209 4.86 36.92 11.33
CA ALA A 209 3.57 36.46 11.85
C ALA A 209 2.66 36.00 10.70
N LEU A 210 2.04 34.82 10.84
CA LEU A 210 1.14 34.28 9.83
C LEU A 210 -0.16 35.11 9.77
N LEU A 211 -0.50 35.58 8.57
CA LEU A 211 -1.72 36.34 8.30
C LEU A 211 -2.82 35.45 7.71
N TYR A 212 -2.47 34.60 6.75
CA TYR A 212 -3.43 33.72 6.08
C TYR A 212 -2.77 32.53 5.39
N GLU A 213 -3.54 31.45 5.27
CA GLU A 213 -3.20 30.23 4.56
C GLU A 213 -4.13 30.06 3.36
N ILE A 214 -3.57 29.99 2.16
CA ILE A 214 -4.30 29.77 0.92
C ILE A 214 -4.08 28.33 0.47
N TYR A 215 -5.19 27.58 0.38
CA TYR A 215 -5.25 26.23 -0.15
C TYR A 215 -6.61 26.00 -0.80
N ALA A 216 -6.69 25.09 -1.77
CA ALA A 216 -7.96 24.67 -2.37
C ALA A 216 -8.67 23.66 -1.44
N ASP A 217 -8.27 22.39 -1.49
CA ASP A 217 -8.94 21.30 -0.78
C ASP A 217 -8.05 20.68 0.32
N GLN A 218 -6.74 20.95 0.27
CA GLN A 218 -5.73 20.29 1.07
C GLN A 218 -4.77 21.31 1.66
N ASN A 219 -4.84 21.51 2.98
CA ASN A 219 -3.86 22.28 3.73
C ASN A 219 -2.67 21.36 4.04
N ARG A 220 -1.48 21.70 3.53
CA ARG A 220 -0.23 20.97 3.75
C ARG A 220 0.91 21.91 4.11
N THR A 221 1.54 21.64 5.25
CA THR A 221 2.83 22.21 5.66
C THR A 221 3.89 21.11 5.67
N PRO A 222 4.81 21.06 4.69
CA PRO A 222 5.90 20.09 4.70
C PRO A 222 6.80 20.29 5.91
N ILE A 223 7.25 19.18 6.52
CA ILE A 223 8.23 19.20 7.60
C ILE A 223 9.25 18.05 7.40
N PRO A 224 10.56 18.30 7.51
CA PRO A 224 11.56 17.23 7.47
C PRO A 224 11.36 16.24 8.63
N LEU A 225 11.58 14.95 8.38
CA LEU A 225 11.44 13.91 9.41
C LEU A 225 12.35 14.15 10.62
N ALA A 226 13.51 14.78 10.40
CA ALA A 226 14.45 15.14 11.46
C ALA A 226 13.87 16.15 12.47
N GLU A 227 12.90 16.96 12.04
CA GLU A 227 12.23 17.95 12.88
C GLU A 227 10.99 17.39 13.60
N ILE A 228 10.52 16.21 13.20
CA ILE A 228 9.40 15.53 13.87
C ILE A 228 9.92 14.85 15.15
N PRO A 229 9.28 15.05 16.32
CA PRO A 229 9.66 14.35 17.55
C PRO A 229 9.60 12.83 17.41
N GLU A 230 10.50 12.14 18.12
CA GLU A 230 10.56 10.67 18.06
C GLU A 230 9.26 10.04 18.58
N THR A 231 8.65 10.63 19.62
CA THR A 231 7.36 10.21 20.16
C THR A 231 6.25 10.15 19.10
N VAL A 232 6.21 11.10 18.16
CA VAL A 232 5.23 11.12 17.06
C VAL A 232 5.50 10.01 16.05
N LYS A 233 6.78 9.78 15.71
CA LYS A 233 7.18 8.70 14.79
C LYS A 233 6.84 7.34 15.39
N GLU A 234 7.21 7.13 16.65
CA GLU A 234 6.97 5.89 17.39
C GLU A 234 5.49 5.62 17.60
N ALA A 235 4.70 6.63 17.97
CA ALA A 235 3.25 6.51 18.10
C ALA A 235 2.61 6.06 16.77
N THR A 236 3.02 6.70 15.67
CA THR A 236 2.54 6.37 14.32
C THR A 236 2.93 4.94 13.92
N ILE A 237 4.19 4.55 14.15
CA ILE A 237 4.68 3.20 13.83
C ILE A 237 3.95 2.15 14.67
N ALA A 238 3.78 2.38 15.98
CA ALA A 238 3.16 1.42 16.90
C ALA A 238 1.71 1.11 16.52
N ILE A 239 0.93 2.13 16.14
CA ILE A 239 -0.49 1.94 15.81
C ILE A 239 -0.72 1.50 14.36
N GLU A 240 0.01 2.05 13.39
CA GLU A 240 -0.22 1.78 11.97
C GLU A 240 0.55 0.56 11.47
N ASP A 241 1.81 0.37 11.90
CA ASP A 241 2.69 -0.62 11.31
C ASP A 241 3.92 -0.98 12.18
N ARG A 242 3.69 -1.74 13.26
CA ARG A 242 4.75 -2.16 14.21
C ARG A 242 6.03 -2.72 13.56
N ASP A 243 5.89 -3.48 12.48
CA ASP A 243 7.02 -4.11 11.79
C ASP A 243 7.53 -3.26 10.62
N PHE A 244 7.21 -1.95 10.58
CA PHE A 244 7.49 -1.04 9.47
C PHE A 244 8.91 -1.18 8.94
N TYR A 245 9.93 -1.13 9.80
CA TYR A 245 11.33 -1.22 9.39
C TYR A 245 11.78 -2.62 8.93
N ARG A 246 10.96 -3.66 9.11
CA ARG A 246 11.34 -5.06 8.86
C ARG A 246 10.81 -5.63 7.55
N HIS A 247 9.71 -5.11 7.01
CA HIS A 247 9.13 -5.60 5.74
C HIS A 247 9.45 -4.67 4.57
N SER A 248 9.19 -5.12 3.34
CA SER A 248 9.44 -4.36 2.11
C SER A 248 8.14 -3.90 1.46
N GLY A 249 7.41 -2.99 2.12
CA GLY A 249 6.18 -2.37 1.59
C GLY A 249 4.86 -3.07 1.87
N PHE A 250 4.84 -4.33 2.27
CA PHE A 250 3.62 -4.98 2.74
C PHE A 250 3.94 -6.07 3.78
N SER A 251 3.03 -6.30 4.72
CA SER A 251 3.20 -7.28 5.78
C SER A 251 2.33 -8.51 5.53
N ILE A 252 2.95 -9.64 5.14
CA ILE A 252 2.24 -10.93 4.99
C ILE A 252 1.61 -11.35 6.32
N ARG A 253 2.37 -11.20 7.42
CA ARG A 253 1.86 -11.48 8.78
C ARG A 253 0.68 -10.59 9.14
N GLY A 254 0.75 -9.29 8.83
CA GLY A 254 -0.32 -8.33 9.05
C GLY A 254 -1.59 -8.68 8.26
N MET A 255 -1.45 -9.06 6.99
CA MET A 255 -2.56 -9.48 6.14
C MET A 255 -3.19 -10.80 6.62
N LEU A 256 -2.39 -11.80 6.99
CA LEU A 256 -2.88 -13.07 7.53
C LEU A 256 -3.59 -12.88 8.89
N ARG A 257 -3.04 -12.01 9.75
CA ARG A 257 -3.68 -11.64 11.02
C ARG A 257 -5.04 -10.98 10.77
N ALA A 258 -5.10 -9.98 9.90
CA ALA A 258 -6.34 -9.29 9.57
C ALA A 258 -7.38 -10.26 8.97
N ALA A 259 -6.97 -11.14 8.06
CA ALA A 259 -7.85 -12.15 7.47
C ALA A 259 -8.39 -13.13 8.53
N ARG A 260 -7.56 -13.53 9.51
CA ARG A 260 -7.98 -14.37 10.63
C ARG A 260 -8.99 -13.65 11.54
N GLU A 261 -8.73 -12.40 11.91
CA GLU A 261 -9.64 -11.62 12.77
C GLU A 261 -11.02 -11.44 12.11
N ILE A 262 -11.06 -11.20 10.80
CA ILE A 262 -12.31 -11.14 10.04
C ILE A 262 -13.01 -12.50 10.06
N ALA A 263 -12.29 -13.58 9.79
CA ALA A 263 -12.87 -14.92 9.66
C ALA A 263 -13.38 -15.52 10.99
N PHE A 264 -12.70 -15.22 12.11
CA PHE A 264 -12.98 -15.87 13.40
C PHE A 264 -13.65 -14.97 14.43
N ASN A 265 -13.44 -13.65 14.36
CA ASN A 265 -13.89 -12.71 15.39
C ASN A 265 -14.86 -11.65 14.85
N ASN A 266 -15.18 -11.67 13.54
CA ASN A 266 -15.94 -10.61 12.85
C ASN A 266 -15.39 -9.19 13.11
N ARG A 267 -14.09 -9.08 13.43
CA ARG A 267 -13.42 -7.81 13.72
C ARG A 267 -12.65 -7.38 12.47
N ILE A 268 -13.00 -6.21 11.93
CA ILE A 268 -12.25 -5.59 10.83
C ILE A 268 -11.00 -4.95 11.44
N GLN A 269 -9.84 -5.59 11.24
CA GLN A 269 -8.55 -5.04 11.66
C GLN A 269 -7.73 -4.54 10.46
N GLY A 270 -7.01 -3.43 10.66
CA GLY A 270 -6.02 -2.94 9.70
C GLY A 270 -4.91 -3.97 9.44
N GLY A 271 -4.81 -4.42 8.19
CA GLY A 271 -3.70 -5.23 7.67
C GLY A 271 -2.79 -4.47 6.70
N SER A 272 -3.00 -3.16 6.54
CA SER A 272 -2.25 -2.31 5.60
C SER A 272 -1.07 -1.66 6.31
N THR A 273 0.07 -1.62 5.64
CA THR A 273 1.33 -0.99 6.11
C THR A 273 1.34 0.51 5.85
N ILE A 274 2.25 1.24 6.50
CA ILE A 274 2.48 2.68 6.28
C ILE A 274 2.72 2.97 4.78
N THR A 275 3.55 2.15 4.13
CA THR A 275 3.85 2.31 2.69
C THR A 275 2.60 2.12 1.83
N GLN A 276 1.76 1.11 2.13
CA GLN A 276 0.50 0.92 1.40
C GLN A 276 -0.47 2.08 1.59
N GLN A 277 -0.54 2.63 2.80
CA GLN A 277 -1.38 3.77 3.10
C GLN A 277 -0.90 5.03 2.39
N LEU A 278 0.41 5.29 2.36
CA LEU A 278 1.00 6.38 1.59
C LEU A 278 0.61 6.27 0.11
N ILE A 279 0.79 5.09 -0.50
CA ILE A 279 0.42 4.86 -1.91
C ILE A 279 -1.07 5.06 -2.14
N LYS A 280 -1.92 4.54 -1.24
CA LYS A 280 -3.38 4.69 -1.30
C LYS A 280 -3.77 6.16 -1.35
N SER A 281 -3.19 6.99 -0.48
CA SER A 281 -3.55 8.41 -0.35
C SER A 281 -2.91 9.27 -1.44
N ALA A 282 -1.66 9.00 -1.82
CA ALA A 282 -0.89 9.87 -2.70
C ALA A 282 -1.02 9.54 -4.19
N LEU A 283 -1.23 8.28 -4.58
CA LEU A 283 -1.14 7.85 -6.00
C LEU A 283 -2.41 7.21 -6.56
N LEU A 284 -3.33 6.74 -5.72
CA LEU A 284 -4.48 5.96 -6.15
C LEU A 284 -5.79 6.70 -5.90
N ASN A 285 -6.78 6.41 -6.74
CA ASN A 285 -8.12 6.97 -6.57
C ASN A 285 -8.86 6.29 -5.39
N PRO A 286 -9.85 6.97 -4.77
CA PRO A 286 -10.58 6.47 -3.60
C PRO A 286 -11.45 5.22 -3.81
N GLU A 287 -11.50 4.62 -5.00
CA GLU A 287 -12.35 3.46 -5.31
C GLU A 287 -12.03 2.19 -4.50
N VAL A 288 -12.96 1.71 -3.68
CA VAL A 288 -12.80 0.48 -2.88
C VAL A 288 -13.01 -0.76 -3.75
N LYS A 289 -11.95 -1.20 -4.45
CA LYS A 289 -11.94 -2.43 -5.27
C LYS A 289 -10.77 -3.34 -4.92
N LEU A 290 -10.97 -4.66 -5.04
CA LEU A 290 -9.88 -5.65 -4.87
C LEU A 290 -8.72 -5.37 -5.84
N SER A 291 -9.03 -4.89 -7.05
CA SER A 291 -8.02 -4.46 -8.02
C SER A 291 -7.15 -3.34 -7.47
N ARG A 292 -7.72 -2.32 -6.79
CA ARG A 292 -6.95 -1.26 -6.12
C ARG A 292 -6.02 -1.84 -5.07
N LYS A 293 -6.48 -2.82 -4.27
CA LYS A 293 -5.64 -3.41 -3.23
C LYS A 293 -4.40 -4.12 -3.80
N ILE A 294 -4.53 -4.76 -4.95
CA ILE A 294 -3.39 -5.35 -5.67
C ILE A 294 -2.44 -4.24 -6.16
N LYS A 295 -2.96 -3.11 -6.67
CA LYS A 295 -2.14 -1.94 -7.04
C LYS A 295 -1.35 -1.42 -5.86
N GLU A 296 -1.98 -1.26 -4.69
CA GLU A 296 -1.33 -0.81 -3.45
C GLU A 296 -0.13 -1.71 -3.10
N ILE A 297 -0.29 -3.04 -3.15
CA ILE A 297 0.79 -3.99 -2.82
C ILE A 297 1.96 -3.86 -3.80
N ILE A 298 1.68 -3.84 -5.10
CA ILE A 298 2.72 -3.76 -6.15
C ILE A 298 3.47 -2.43 -6.04
N LEU A 299 2.73 -1.32 -5.94
CA LEU A 299 3.30 0.02 -5.85
C LEU A 299 4.05 0.25 -4.53
N ALA A 300 3.57 -0.29 -3.41
CA ALA A 300 4.28 -0.19 -2.14
C ALA A 300 5.61 -0.95 -2.19
N PHE A 301 5.62 -2.17 -2.75
CA PHE A 301 6.86 -2.91 -2.97
C PHE A 301 7.83 -2.15 -3.88
N TRP A 302 7.32 -1.53 -4.94
CA TRP A 302 8.15 -0.74 -5.85
C TRP A 302 8.69 0.54 -5.19
N ALA A 303 7.88 1.27 -4.43
CA ALA A 303 8.30 2.46 -3.70
C ALA A 303 9.43 2.16 -2.71
N GLU A 304 9.38 1.02 -2.02
CA GLU A 304 10.42 0.56 -1.08
C GLU A 304 11.75 0.16 -1.73
N ARG A 305 11.77 0.03 -3.06
CA ARG A 305 13.02 -0.12 -3.82
C ARG A 305 13.62 1.21 -4.25
N LEU A 306 12.82 2.28 -4.23
CA LEU A 306 13.22 3.61 -4.67
C LEU A 306 13.57 4.52 -3.49
N TYR A 307 12.89 4.35 -2.36
CA TYR A 307 13.01 5.22 -1.19
C TYR A 307 13.40 4.41 0.04
N SER A 308 14.17 5.04 0.93
CA SER A 308 14.47 4.47 2.25
C SER A 308 13.23 4.51 3.16
N LYS A 309 13.25 3.72 4.23
CA LYS A 309 12.18 3.71 5.24
C LYS A 309 11.91 5.09 5.83
N ASN A 310 12.97 5.85 6.11
CA ASN A 310 12.85 7.21 6.64
C ASN A 310 12.19 8.14 5.63
N GLN A 311 12.56 8.07 4.35
CA GLN A 311 11.90 8.86 3.31
C GLN A 311 10.42 8.50 3.17
N ILE A 312 10.07 7.20 3.25
CA ILE A 312 8.67 6.75 3.22
C ILE A 312 7.90 7.29 4.43
N LEU A 313 8.48 7.23 5.63
CA LEU A 313 7.85 7.75 6.84
C LEU A 313 7.66 9.27 6.78
N GLU A 314 8.66 10.00 6.28
CA GLU A 314 8.57 11.45 6.04
C GLU A 314 7.42 11.80 5.09
N MET A 315 7.35 11.11 3.95
CA MET A 315 6.28 11.30 2.98
C MET A 315 4.92 10.92 3.56
N TYR A 316 4.84 9.83 4.33
CA TYR A 316 3.59 9.43 5.00
C TYR A 316 3.10 10.52 5.96
N LEU A 317 3.97 10.96 6.87
CA LEU A 317 3.66 11.99 7.86
C LEU A 317 3.37 13.35 7.22
N SER A 318 3.81 13.59 5.99
CA SER A 318 3.55 14.87 5.27
C SER A 318 2.35 14.82 4.33
N GLN A 319 1.96 13.63 3.83
CA GLN A 319 1.01 13.52 2.70
C GLN A 319 -0.28 12.77 3.04
N VAL A 320 -0.44 12.23 4.24
CA VAL A 320 -1.67 11.51 4.63
C VAL A 320 -2.66 12.47 5.30
N PRO A 321 -3.98 12.30 5.05
CA PRO A 321 -5.00 13.13 5.70
C PRO A 321 -5.14 12.81 7.19
N TYR A 322 -5.29 13.84 8.01
CA TYR A 322 -5.55 13.75 9.45
C TYR A 322 -6.97 14.19 9.83
N GLY A 323 -7.70 14.83 8.92
CA GLY A 323 -9.11 15.17 9.09
C GLY A 323 -9.45 16.52 8.45
N GLY A 324 -10.68 16.67 7.95
CA GLY A 324 -11.08 17.89 7.23
C GLY A 324 -10.12 18.22 6.08
N THR A 325 -9.61 19.45 6.06
CA THR A 325 -8.58 19.91 5.11
C THR A 325 -7.15 19.71 5.62
N ALA A 326 -6.92 19.15 6.81
CA ALA A 326 -5.58 18.96 7.36
C ALA A 326 -4.90 17.72 6.76
N TRP A 327 -3.86 17.97 5.97
CA TRP A 327 -3.01 16.94 5.38
C TRP A 327 -1.58 17.10 5.91
N GLY A 328 -1.03 15.99 6.39
CA GLY A 328 0.24 15.96 7.08
C GLY A 328 0.16 16.35 8.56
N VAL A 329 1.10 15.82 9.34
CA VAL A 329 1.11 15.85 10.79
C VAL A 329 1.39 17.24 11.36
N GLU A 330 2.19 18.05 10.67
CA GLU A 330 2.45 19.45 11.06
C GLU A 330 1.18 20.30 10.95
N THR A 331 0.49 20.21 9.80
CA THR A 331 -0.80 20.89 9.61
C THR A 331 -1.82 20.41 10.63
N ALA A 332 -1.82 19.10 10.94
CA ALA A 332 -2.73 18.53 11.94
C ALA A 332 -2.44 19.10 13.35
N ALA A 333 -1.18 19.15 13.78
CA ALA A 333 -0.82 19.75 15.07
C ALA A 333 -1.25 21.23 15.16
N GLN A 334 -1.05 22.00 14.08
CA GLN A 334 -1.50 23.40 14.01
C GLN A 334 -3.04 23.50 14.06
N THR A 335 -3.74 22.63 13.34
CA THR A 335 -5.21 22.63 13.25
C THR A 335 -5.86 22.23 14.58
N TYR A 336 -5.38 21.17 15.21
CA TYR A 336 -6.00 20.62 16.42
C TYR A 336 -5.52 21.29 17.69
N PHE A 337 -4.26 21.70 17.77
CA PHE A 337 -3.63 22.20 19.00
C PHE A 337 -3.03 23.60 18.88
N GLY A 338 -3.06 24.22 17.69
CA GLY A 338 -2.53 25.58 17.50
C GLY A 338 -1.02 25.68 17.65
N LYS A 339 -0.28 24.57 17.49
CA LYS A 339 1.17 24.52 17.70
C LYS A 339 1.89 23.68 16.66
N SER A 340 3.19 23.90 16.55
CA SER A 340 4.06 23.06 15.71
C SER A 340 4.17 21.65 16.27
N ILE A 341 4.31 20.65 15.40
CA ILE A 341 4.51 19.24 15.77
C ILE A 341 5.73 19.06 16.67
N LYS A 342 6.71 19.97 16.62
CA LYS A 342 7.89 19.97 17.49
C LYS A 342 7.56 20.07 18.98
N ASN A 343 6.41 20.68 19.31
CA ASN A 343 6.03 21.06 20.67
C ASN A 343 4.83 20.26 21.19
N VAL A 344 4.52 19.11 20.58
CA VAL A 344 3.41 18.26 21.04
C VAL A 344 3.84 17.35 22.18
N THR A 345 2.93 17.10 23.11
CA THR A 345 3.10 16.16 24.22
C THR A 345 2.89 14.72 23.74
N LEU A 346 3.19 13.74 24.60
CA LEU A 346 2.92 12.32 24.30
C LEU A 346 1.42 12.07 24.09
N ALA A 347 0.56 12.71 24.88
CA ALA A 347 -0.89 12.57 24.76
C ALA A 347 -1.38 13.06 23.39
N GLU A 348 -0.92 14.23 22.96
CA GLU A 348 -1.29 14.81 21.67
C GLU A 348 -0.67 14.04 20.49
N ALA A 349 0.58 13.59 20.61
CA ALA A 349 1.23 12.73 19.63
C ALA A 349 0.43 11.44 19.42
N ALA A 350 -0.04 10.82 20.50
CA ALA A 350 -0.88 9.63 20.43
C ALA A 350 -2.23 9.91 19.77
N LEU A 351 -2.86 11.05 20.07
CA LEU A 351 -4.11 11.44 19.40
C LEU A 351 -3.88 11.62 17.90
N LEU A 352 -2.87 12.41 17.50
CA LEU A 352 -2.53 12.67 16.11
C LEU A 352 -2.21 11.37 15.34
N ALA A 353 -1.42 10.48 15.92
CA ALA A 353 -1.07 9.19 15.30
C ALA A 353 -2.29 8.28 15.07
N GLY A 354 -3.36 8.44 15.86
CA GLY A 354 -4.59 7.67 15.71
C GLY A 354 -5.51 8.13 14.58
N LEU A 355 -5.41 9.41 14.17
CA LEU A 355 -6.33 10.03 13.20
C LEU A 355 -6.29 9.41 11.79
N PRO A 356 -5.12 9.10 11.18
CA PRO A 356 -5.03 8.62 9.80
C PRO A 356 -5.88 7.39 9.46
N ALA A 357 -6.16 6.54 10.46
CA ALA A 357 -6.94 5.31 10.28
C ALA A 357 -8.37 5.58 9.77
N ALA A 358 -9.02 6.60 10.33
CA ALA A 358 -10.34 7.07 9.93
C ALA A 358 -10.49 8.55 10.27
N PRO A 359 -9.90 9.46 9.46
CA PRO A 359 -9.73 10.87 9.83
C PRO A 359 -11.02 11.60 10.19
N SER A 360 -12.13 11.28 9.51
CA SER A 360 -13.44 11.86 9.80
C SER A 360 -14.09 11.29 11.06
N GLU A 361 -13.86 10.01 11.36
CA GLU A 361 -14.49 9.32 12.50
C GLU A 361 -13.73 9.59 13.82
N TYR A 362 -12.41 9.67 13.76
CA TYR A 362 -11.56 9.93 14.93
C TYR A 362 -11.26 11.41 15.13
N SER A 363 -11.93 12.31 14.42
CA SER A 363 -11.75 13.75 14.62
C SER A 363 -12.35 14.18 15.97
N PRO A 364 -11.60 14.89 16.84
CA PRO A 364 -12.13 15.44 18.09
C PRO A 364 -13.17 16.56 17.86
N PHE A 365 -13.26 17.08 16.64
CA PHE A 365 -14.29 18.05 16.22
C PHE A 365 -15.47 17.41 15.48
N GLY A 366 -15.51 16.07 15.40
CA GLY A 366 -16.58 15.32 14.76
C GLY A 366 -17.84 15.20 15.64
N SER A 367 -18.84 14.48 15.14
CA SER A 367 -20.08 14.19 15.89
C SER A 367 -19.88 13.21 17.06
N HIS A 368 -18.73 12.54 17.10
CA HIS A 368 -18.36 11.53 18.11
C HIS A 368 -16.94 11.76 18.64
N PRO A 369 -16.67 12.87 19.39
CA PRO A 369 -15.34 13.18 19.91
C PRO A 369 -14.74 12.08 20.79
N GLU A 370 -15.59 11.29 21.48
CA GLU A 370 -15.19 10.17 22.33
C GLU A 370 -14.33 9.13 21.59
N LYS A 371 -14.60 8.91 20.30
CA LYS A 371 -13.85 7.95 19.47
C LYS A 371 -12.40 8.37 19.26
N ALA A 372 -12.12 9.68 19.27
CA ALA A 372 -10.75 10.19 19.19
C ALA A 372 -9.93 9.75 20.41
N PHE A 373 -10.51 9.84 21.60
CA PHE A 373 -9.87 9.45 22.86
C PHE A 373 -9.76 7.94 23.03
N GLU A 374 -10.76 7.17 22.60
CA GLU A 374 -10.66 5.70 22.54
C GLU A 374 -9.50 5.27 21.63
N ARG A 375 -9.37 5.93 20.48
CA ARG A 375 -8.27 5.67 19.54
C ARG A 375 -6.92 6.10 20.10
N GLN A 376 -6.84 7.24 20.76
CA GLN A 376 -5.64 7.69 21.48
C GLN A 376 -5.21 6.66 22.53
N ALA A 377 -6.15 6.13 23.32
CA ALA A 377 -5.86 5.10 24.31
C ALA A 377 -5.35 3.81 23.67
N GLU A 378 -5.88 3.44 22.49
CA GLU A 378 -5.35 2.31 21.73
C GLU A 378 -3.90 2.55 21.27
N VAL A 379 -3.58 3.76 20.80
CA VAL A 379 -2.22 4.16 20.40
C VAL A 379 -1.27 4.04 21.58
N LEU A 380 -1.60 4.61 22.73
CA LEU A 380 -0.76 4.54 23.94
C LEU A 380 -0.56 3.09 24.39
N ARG A 381 -1.62 2.27 24.38
CA ARG A 381 -1.51 0.84 24.67
C ARG A 381 -0.54 0.14 23.71
N ARG A 382 -0.61 0.44 22.40
CA ARG A 382 0.33 -0.11 21.40
C ARG A 382 1.76 0.33 21.65
N MET A 383 1.98 1.59 22.00
CA MET A 383 3.32 2.08 22.33
C MET A 383 3.92 1.36 23.54
N VAL A 384 3.11 1.01 24.54
CA VAL A 384 3.55 0.17 25.68
C VAL A 384 3.86 -1.26 25.23
N GLU A 385 2.98 -1.89 24.44
CA GLU A 385 3.17 -3.25 23.91
C GLU A 385 4.45 -3.40 23.06
N ASP A 386 4.80 -2.32 22.36
CA ASP A 386 5.97 -2.23 21.49
C ASP A 386 7.20 -1.67 22.20
N ARG A 387 7.07 -1.31 23.49
CA ARG A 387 8.12 -0.83 24.39
C ARG A 387 8.74 0.52 24.01
N TYR A 388 7.97 1.39 23.37
CA TYR A 388 8.36 2.79 23.14
C TYR A 388 8.19 3.63 24.40
N ILE A 389 7.17 3.33 25.20
CA ILE A 389 6.90 4.00 26.48
C ILE A 389 6.60 2.97 27.58
N THR A 390 6.71 3.42 28.82
CA THR A 390 6.30 2.67 30.02
C THR A 390 4.80 2.75 30.27
N ALA A 391 4.27 1.83 31.06
CA ALA A 391 2.86 1.86 31.46
C ALA A 391 2.50 3.13 32.24
N GLU A 392 3.43 3.68 33.03
CA GLU A 392 3.19 4.90 33.80
C GLU A 392 3.18 6.15 32.93
N GLU A 393 4.05 6.24 31.92
CA GLU A 393 3.99 7.31 30.91
C GLU A 393 2.67 7.27 30.13
N ALA A 394 2.20 6.08 29.74
CA ALA A 394 0.91 5.92 29.08
C ALA A 394 -0.26 6.36 29.98
N LYS A 395 -0.21 6.02 31.28
CA LYS A 395 -1.22 6.44 32.25
C LYS A 395 -1.19 7.95 32.48
N ALA A 396 -0.01 8.55 32.56
CA ALA A 396 0.15 10.00 32.67
C ALA A 396 -0.39 10.73 31.43
N ALA A 397 -0.09 10.23 30.23
CA ALA A 397 -0.60 10.78 28.97
C ALA A 397 -2.13 10.65 28.84
N LEU A 398 -2.73 9.57 29.35
CA LEU A 398 -4.19 9.43 29.39
C LEU A 398 -4.87 10.39 30.37
N ALA A 399 -4.17 10.77 31.44
CA ALA A 399 -4.68 11.71 32.43
C ALA A 399 -4.49 13.18 32.01
N GLU A 400 -3.72 13.43 30.96
CA GLU A 400 -3.47 14.78 30.43
C GLU A 400 -4.74 15.35 29.78
N GLN A 401 -5.18 16.52 30.24
CA GLN A 401 -6.32 17.21 29.65
C GLN A 401 -5.88 17.92 28.36
N LEU A 402 -6.31 17.40 27.22
CA LEU A 402 -6.01 18.00 25.92
C LEU A 402 -6.77 19.31 25.72
N THR A 403 -6.05 20.37 25.35
CA THR A 403 -6.62 21.67 25.00
C THR A 403 -6.61 21.83 23.49
N PHE A 404 -7.79 21.82 22.87
CA PHE A 404 -7.92 21.99 21.43
C PHE A 404 -7.95 23.47 21.04
N ALA A 405 -7.34 23.79 19.89
CA ALA A 405 -7.44 25.11 19.29
C ALA A 405 -8.89 25.39 18.85
N ALA A 406 -9.30 26.66 18.98
CA ALA A 406 -10.59 27.09 18.46
C ALA A 406 -10.63 26.91 16.93
N PRO A 407 -11.69 26.31 16.36
CA PRO A 407 -11.81 26.17 14.92
C PRO A 407 -11.95 27.56 14.30
N ARG A 408 -10.87 28.06 13.70
CA ARG A 408 -10.87 29.31 12.94
C ARG A 408 -10.03 29.14 11.68
N ILE A 409 -10.64 29.44 10.54
CA ILE A 409 -9.88 29.96 9.39
C ILE A 409 -9.54 31.40 9.79
N ALA A 410 -8.50 31.57 10.60
CA ALA A 410 -8.12 32.88 11.11
C ALA A 410 -7.46 33.67 9.96
N ILE A 411 -8.25 34.48 9.25
CA ILE A 411 -7.71 35.49 8.35
C ILE A 411 -7.44 36.73 9.20
N ARG A 412 -6.17 36.99 9.50
CA ARG A 412 -5.77 38.26 10.10
C ARG A 412 -5.61 39.29 8.99
N ALA A 413 -6.00 40.55 9.24
CA ALA A 413 -5.96 41.61 8.24
C ALA A 413 -6.71 41.23 6.93
N PRO A 414 -7.97 40.80 6.98
CA PRO A 414 -8.64 40.16 5.84
C PRO A 414 -8.70 41.04 4.58
N HIS A 415 -8.93 42.34 4.74
CA HIS A 415 -8.90 43.31 3.63
C HIS A 415 -7.54 43.32 2.91
N PHE A 416 -6.46 43.42 3.68
CA PHE A 416 -5.10 43.42 3.14
C PHE A 416 -4.74 42.08 2.50
N VAL A 417 -5.07 40.97 3.17
CA VAL A 417 -4.81 39.61 2.67
C VAL A 417 -5.51 39.38 1.32
N MET A 418 -6.77 39.79 1.18
CA MET A 418 -7.50 39.62 -0.08
C MET A 418 -6.96 40.54 -1.18
N TYR A 419 -6.52 41.75 -0.83
CA TYR A 419 -5.80 42.63 -1.75
C TYR A 419 -4.50 41.97 -2.27
N VAL A 420 -3.68 41.41 -1.37
CA VAL A 420 -2.44 40.68 -1.72
C VAL A 420 -2.76 39.45 -2.57
N LYS A 421 -3.77 38.65 -2.20
CA LYS A 421 -4.21 37.48 -2.99
C LYS A 421 -4.54 37.89 -4.42
N GLY A 422 -5.32 38.96 -4.62
CA GLY A 422 -5.66 39.46 -5.94
C GLY A 422 -4.44 39.89 -6.77
N ILE A 423 -3.41 40.50 -6.14
CA ILE A 423 -2.14 40.81 -6.81
C ILE A 423 -1.42 39.51 -7.25
N LEU A 424 -1.32 38.54 -6.34
CA LEU A 424 -0.63 37.28 -6.59
C LEU A 424 -1.32 36.49 -7.72
N GLU A 425 -2.65 36.44 -7.74
CA GLU A 425 -3.41 35.74 -8.77
C GLU A 425 -3.25 36.37 -10.14
N ARG A 426 -3.26 37.71 -10.24
CA ARG A 426 -3.02 38.41 -11.50
C ARG A 426 -1.60 38.18 -12.03
N ARG A 427 -0.61 38.07 -11.13
CA ARG A 427 0.81 37.96 -11.50
C ARG A 427 1.24 36.52 -11.77
N TYR A 428 0.73 35.56 -11.02
CA TYR A 428 1.22 34.17 -11.01
C TYR A 428 0.15 33.14 -11.37
N GLY A 429 -1.12 33.55 -11.49
CA GLY A 429 -2.26 32.68 -11.75
C GLY A 429 -2.77 31.97 -10.49
N ALA A 430 -4.10 31.79 -10.40
CA ALA A 430 -4.77 31.20 -9.24
C ALA A 430 -4.22 29.82 -8.84
N ARG A 431 -3.88 28.98 -9.82
CA ARG A 431 -3.36 27.64 -9.55
C ARG A 431 -2.05 27.64 -8.75
N LEU A 432 -1.12 28.53 -9.07
CA LEU A 432 0.16 28.61 -8.34
C LEU A 432 -0.07 29.21 -6.94
N VAL A 433 -0.98 30.18 -6.83
CA VAL A 433 -1.31 30.80 -5.54
C VAL A 433 -1.97 29.79 -4.60
N GLU A 434 -2.88 28.95 -5.08
CA GLU A 434 -3.61 28.00 -4.24
C GLU A 434 -2.85 26.69 -3.96
N ARG A 435 -1.92 26.28 -4.83
CA ARG A 435 -1.31 24.94 -4.78
C ARG A 435 0.22 24.93 -4.80
N GLY A 436 0.85 26.08 -5.05
CA GLY A 436 2.28 26.19 -5.30
C GLY A 436 3.15 26.30 -4.06
N GLY A 437 2.58 26.35 -2.85
CA GLY A 437 3.34 26.42 -1.60
C GLY A 437 4.19 27.68 -1.45
N LEU A 438 3.69 28.83 -1.92
CA LEU A 438 4.44 30.08 -1.87
C LEU A 438 4.56 30.57 -0.42
N ARG A 439 5.73 31.09 -0.07
CA ARG A 439 5.94 31.85 1.17
C ARG A 439 5.99 33.33 0.84
N ILE A 440 4.92 34.06 1.17
CA ILE A 440 4.80 35.50 0.90
C ILE A 440 5.06 36.29 2.16
N ILE A 441 6.06 37.16 2.14
CA ILE A 441 6.32 38.16 3.20
C ILE A 441 5.80 39.50 2.68
N THR A 442 4.96 40.16 3.47
CA THR A 442 4.30 41.42 3.08
C THR A 442 4.86 42.60 3.88
N SER A 443 4.44 43.82 3.52
CA SER A 443 4.78 45.04 4.25
C SER A 443 3.96 45.26 5.52
N LEU A 444 2.86 44.52 5.69
CA LEU A 444 1.94 44.70 6.81
C LEU A 444 2.70 44.52 8.14
N ASP A 445 2.44 45.40 9.09
CA ASP A 445 2.83 45.19 10.48
C ASP A 445 1.61 44.76 11.28
N ALA A 446 1.63 43.55 11.82
CA ALA A 446 0.43 43.00 12.43
C ALA A 446 0.04 43.72 13.75
N SER A 447 1.00 44.35 14.45
CA SER A 447 0.67 45.17 15.63
C SER A 447 -0.01 46.48 15.24
N ILE A 448 0.44 47.12 14.15
CA ILE A 448 -0.19 48.34 13.61
C ILE A 448 -1.58 48.00 13.07
N GLN A 449 -1.73 46.87 12.38
CA GLN A 449 -3.02 46.40 11.87
C GLN A 449 -4.03 46.20 13.00
N ASP A 450 -3.70 45.43 14.03
CA ASP A 450 -4.65 45.15 15.12
C ASP A 450 -5.13 46.44 15.80
N LYS A 451 -4.20 47.37 16.08
CA LYS A 451 -4.54 48.70 16.63
C LYS A 451 -5.46 49.49 15.71
N THR A 452 -5.21 49.43 14.40
CA THR A 452 -6.03 50.14 13.41
C THR A 452 -7.45 49.56 13.34
N GLU A 453 -7.57 48.23 13.37
CA GLU A 453 -8.87 47.55 13.43
C GLU A 453 -9.66 47.90 14.70
N ASP A 454 -9.00 47.96 15.85
CA ASP A 454 -9.62 48.35 17.12
C ASP A 454 -10.06 49.82 17.13
N ILE A 455 -9.23 50.73 16.59
CA ILE A 455 -9.57 52.15 16.44
C ILE A 455 -10.79 52.31 15.55
N VAL A 456 -10.79 51.70 14.35
CA VAL A 456 -11.92 51.80 13.42
C VAL A 456 -13.18 51.24 14.06
N ARG A 457 -13.12 50.05 14.68
CA ARG A 457 -14.28 49.42 15.30
C ARG A 457 -14.87 50.27 16.43
N SER A 458 -14.04 50.70 17.38
CA SER A 458 -14.48 51.50 18.54
C SER A 458 -15.09 52.84 18.12
N HIS A 459 -14.51 53.52 17.12
CA HIS A 459 -15.04 54.80 16.63
C HIS A 459 -16.35 54.61 15.88
N ILE A 460 -16.48 53.57 15.05
CA ILE A 460 -17.74 53.30 14.34
C ILE A 460 -18.85 52.90 15.32
N GLU A 461 -18.54 52.13 16.36
CA GLU A 461 -19.49 51.82 17.44
C GLU A 461 -19.92 53.07 18.20
N ALA A 462 -18.99 53.96 18.52
CA ALA A 462 -19.27 55.23 19.19
C ALA A 462 -20.16 56.15 18.32
N LEU A 463 -19.99 56.13 16.99
CA LEU A 463 -20.76 56.94 16.05
C LEU A 463 -22.09 56.29 15.61
N ARG A 464 -22.45 55.13 16.18
CA ARG A 464 -23.68 54.40 15.79
C ARG A 464 -24.95 55.24 15.92
N TYR A 465 -25.01 56.15 16.90
CA TYR A 465 -26.17 57.05 17.10
C TYR A 465 -26.37 58.04 15.94
N LEU A 466 -25.31 58.36 15.20
CA LEU A 466 -25.35 59.17 13.98
C LEU A 466 -25.68 58.35 12.74
N ARG A 467 -26.05 57.07 12.90
CA ARG A 467 -26.28 56.11 11.81
C ARG A 467 -25.04 55.88 10.94
N VAL A 468 -23.84 56.07 11.49
CA VAL A 468 -22.59 55.65 10.85
C VAL A 468 -22.46 54.13 10.99
N GLY A 469 -22.46 53.42 9.86
CA GLY A 469 -22.48 51.95 9.84
C GLY A 469 -21.13 51.29 9.55
N ASN A 470 -20.15 52.02 9.02
CA ASN A 470 -18.89 51.43 8.55
C ASN A 470 -17.75 52.46 8.49
N GLY A 471 -16.50 51.99 8.40
CA GLY A 471 -15.30 52.82 8.33
C GLY A 471 -14.12 52.11 7.66
N ALA A 472 -13.20 52.89 7.12
CA ALA A 472 -11.99 52.39 6.48
C ALA A 472 -10.77 53.24 6.89
N ALA A 473 -9.60 52.61 6.93
CA ALA A 473 -8.32 53.24 7.25
C ALA A 473 -7.18 52.53 6.51
N VAL A 474 -6.20 53.32 6.04
CA VAL A 474 -4.95 52.81 5.48
C VAL A 474 -3.81 53.54 6.17
N VAL A 475 -2.81 52.80 6.65
CA VAL A 475 -1.60 53.35 7.27
C VAL A 475 -0.43 52.99 6.38
N THR A 476 0.35 54.00 5.97
CA THR A 476 1.50 53.82 5.09
C THR A 476 2.79 54.34 5.72
N ASP A 477 3.92 53.77 5.30
CA ASP A 477 5.23 54.39 5.54
C ASP A 477 5.42 55.53 4.51
N PRO A 478 5.59 56.78 4.95
CA PRO A 478 5.68 57.93 4.04
C PRO A 478 6.95 57.94 3.18
N LYS A 479 8.01 57.23 3.58
CA LYS A 479 9.27 57.18 2.82
C LYS A 479 9.22 56.14 1.71
N THR A 480 8.55 55.02 1.93
CA THR A 480 8.56 53.87 1.01
C THR A 480 7.24 53.67 0.28
N GLY A 481 6.15 54.24 0.78
CA GLY A 481 4.79 53.96 0.30
C GLY A 481 4.28 52.58 0.72
N GLU A 482 5.01 51.85 1.57
CA GLU A 482 4.59 50.54 2.07
C GLU A 482 3.29 50.65 2.86
N ILE A 483 2.36 49.72 2.63
CA ILE A 483 1.12 49.63 3.40
C ILE A 483 1.42 48.85 4.68
N LEU A 484 1.33 49.52 5.83
CA LEU A 484 1.56 48.98 7.17
C LEU A 484 0.29 48.42 7.80
N ALA A 485 -0.87 49.02 7.49
CA ALA A 485 -2.19 48.52 7.86
C ALA A 485 -3.23 48.91 6.79
N MET A 486 -4.23 48.05 6.58
CA MET A 486 -5.36 48.29 5.69
C MET A 486 -6.64 47.68 6.28
N VAL A 487 -7.61 48.55 6.57
CA VAL A 487 -8.93 48.21 7.10
C VAL A 487 -9.98 48.80 6.16
N GLY A 488 -10.81 47.96 5.55
CA GLY A 488 -11.86 48.39 4.64
C GLY A 488 -13.26 48.44 5.26
N SER A 489 -13.44 47.90 6.46
CA SER A 489 -14.72 47.89 7.18
C SER A 489 -14.55 47.71 8.69
N LYS A 490 -15.58 48.09 9.48
CA LYS A 490 -15.65 47.86 10.94
C LYS A 490 -15.59 46.37 11.31
N ASP A 491 -16.16 45.54 10.44
CA ASP A 491 -16.26 44.09 10.58
C ASP A 491 -16.24 43.52 9.16
N TYR A 492 -15.27 42.67 8.87
CA TYR A 492 -15.12 42.03 7.56
C TYR A 492 -16.12 40.88 7.36
N PHE A 493 -16.54 40.22 8.45
CA PHE A 493 -17.35 39.00 8.40
C PHE A 493 -18.86 39.26 8.56
N ASN A 494 -19.26 40.49 8.88
CA ASN A 494 -20.66 40.87 8.96
C ASN A 494 -21.25 41.10 7.55
N LEU A 495 -21.99 40.09 7.06
CA LEU A 495 -22.64 40.08 5.75
C LEU A 495 -24.04 40.71 5.74
N THR A 496 -24.56 41.14 6.90
CA THR A 496 -25.97 41.55 7.09
C THR A 496 -26.19 43.04 7.27
N ASP A 497 -25.14 43.83 7.52
CA ASP A 497 -25.21 45.29 7.49
C ASP A 497 -25.02 45.79 6.04
N ASP A 498 -25.81 46.77 5.60
CA ASP A 498 -26.01 47.29 4.21
C ASP A 498 -24.76 47.86 3.47
N GLY A 499 -23.58 47.29 3.67
CA GLY A 499 -22.33 47.69 3.04
C GLY A 499 -21.50 46.47 2.66
N ASN A 500 -22.03 45.61 1.78
CA ASN A 500 -21.38 44.40 1.28
C ASN A 500 -19.93 44.66 0.79
N PRO A 501 -18.88 44.26 1.56
CA PRO A 501 -17.50 44.51 1.19
C PRO A 501 -17.03 43.60 0.04
N HIS A 502 -17.72 42.50 -0.26
CA HIS A 502 -17.39 41.65 -1.41
C HIS A 502 -17.68 42.31 -2.76
N THR A 503 -18.47 43.39 -2.79
CA THR A 503 -18.87 44.10 -4.02
C THR A 503 -18.11 45.41 -4.25
N ARG A 504 -17.36 45.89 -3.25
CA ARG A 504 -16.48 47.05 -3.43
C ARG A 504 -15.05 46.57 -3.49
N GLU A 505 -14.60 46.42 -4.72
CA GLU A 505 -13.20 46.21 -5.06
C GLU A 505 -12.35 47.25 -4.28
N PRO A 506 -11.32 46.85 -3.48
CA PRO A 506 -10.49 47.78 -2.70
C PRO A 506 -9.80 48.85 -3.57
N SER A 507 -9.72 48.60 -4.87
CA SER A 507 -9.32 49.56 -5.91
C SER A 507 -10.15 50.84 -5.91
N ILE A 508 -11.41 50.84 -5.46
CA ILE A 508 -12.24 52.04 -5.49
C ILE A 508 -11.85 53.04 -4.39
N CYS A 509 -11.41 52.58 -3.23
CA CYS A 509 -10.90 53.48 -2.17
C CYS A 509 -9.39 53.77 -2.31
N ALA A 510 -8.60 52.84 -2.86
CA ALA A 510 -7.16 53.07 -3.08
C ALA A 510 -6.85 53.83 -4.39
N GLY A 511 -7.78 53.86 -5.35
CA GLY A 511 -7.64 54.60 -6.62
C GLY A 511 -8.06 56.07 -6.55
N GLN A 512 -8.44 56.57 -5.36
CA GLN A 512 -8.77 57.97 -5.10
C GLN A 512 -7.87 58.62 -4.04
N LEU A 513 -6.75 57.98 -3.66
CA LEU A 513 -5.72 58.53 -2.78
C LEU A 513 -4.38 58.64 -3.51
#